data_AF-A0A2N9NFN2-F1
#
_entry.id   AF-A0A2N9NFN2-F1
#
_cell.length_a   1.000
_cell.length_b   1.000
_cell.length_c   1.000
_cell.angle_alpha   90.00
_cell.angle_beta   90.00
_cell.angle_gamma   90.00
#
_symmetry.space_group_name_H-M   'P 1'
#
loop_
_entity.id
_entity.type
_entity.pdbx_description
1 polymer ?
#
loop_
_entity_poly.entity_id
_entity_poly.type
_entity_poly.pdbx_seq_one_letter_code
_entity_poly.pdbx_strand_id
1 'polypeptide(L)' 'MIPVELVARLAELYDRYNNALDPLSENARNAKRDFDALMNSLHSARAAEVDFLEFRYELIRLCRDYLRRNPHS' A
#
# COMPACT_ATOMS: atom_id res chain seq x y z
N MET A 1 12.46 1.05 9.91
CA MET A 1 11.64 -0.17 9.70
C MET A 1 10.16 0.19 9.82
N ILE A 2 9.31 -0.23 8.87
CA ILE A 2 7.86 0.01 8.90
C ILE A 2 7.20 -1.08 9.75
N PRO A 3 6.34 -0.75 10.73
CA PRO A 3 5.61 -1.71 11.54
C PRO A 3 4.78 -2.67 10.69
N VAL A 4 4.72 -3.94 11.09
CA VAL A 4 4.01 -4.99 10.35
C VAL A 4 2.52 -4.70 10.18
N GLU A 5 1.87 -4.09 11.18
CA GLU A 5 0.46 -3.69 11.11
C GLU A 5 0.20 -2.64 10.03
N LEU A 6 1.15 -1.72 9.83
CA LEU A 6 1.07 -0.73 8.77
C LEU A 6 1.29 -1.37 7.39
N VAL A 7 2.21 -2.33 7.29
CA VAL A 7 2.39 -3.12 6.06
C VAL A 7 1.13 -3.92 5.75
N ALA A 8 0.49 -4.54 6.76
CA ALA A 8 -0.76 -5.26 6.61
C ALA A 8 -1.88 -4.34 6.09
N ARG A 9 -2.04 -3.15 6.69
CA ARG A 9 -3.05 -2.19 6.26
C ARG A 9 -2.82 -1.68 4.84
N LEU A 10 -1.57 -1.37 4.49
CA LEU A 10 -1.21 -0.99 3.13
C LEU A 10 -1.44 -2.13 2.14
N ALA A 11 -1.12 -3.37 2.53
CA ALA A 11 -1.33 -4.56 1.71
C ALA A 11 -2.81 -4.81 1.42
N GLU A 12 -3.70 -4.65 2.41
CA GLU A 12 -5.15 -4.75 2.22
C GLU A 12 -5.68 -3.68 1.26
N LEU A 13 -5.24 -2.43 1.42
CA LEU A 13 -5.65 -1.34 0.53
C LEU A 13 -5.12 -1.58 -0.89
N TYR A 14 -3.85 -2.01 -1.00
CA TYR A 14 -3.20 -2.39 -2.26
C TYR A 14 -3.99 -3.48 -2.97
N ASP A 15 -4.33 -4.56 -2.27
CA ASP A 15 -5.10 -5.68 -2.83
C ASP A 15 -6.47 -5.21 -3.34
N ARG A 16 -7.20 -4.44 -2.52
CA ARG A 16 -8.55 -3.95 -2.85
C ARG A 16 -8.62 -3.07 -4.09
N TYR A 17 -7.60 -2.27 -4.38
CA TYR A 17 -7.61 -1.45 -5.61
C TYR A 17 -6.87 -2.13 -6.78
N ASN A 18 -5.80 -2.90 -6.50
CA ASN A 18 -4.97 -3.52 -7.54
C ASN A 18 -5.65 -4.74 -8.16
N ASN A 19 -6.40 -5.49 -7.34
CA ASN A 19 -7.13 -6.70 -7.75
C ASN A 19 -8.64 -6.46 -7.85
N ALA A 20 -9.07 -5.18 -7.90
CA ALA A 20 -10.47 -4.84 -8.12
C ALA A 20 -10.96 -5.35 -9.48
N LEU A 21 -12.09 -6.06 -9.49
CA LEU A 21 -12.77 -6.46 -10.73
C LEU A 21 -13.21 -5.23 -11.56
N ASP A 22 -13.71 -4.19 -10.88
CA ASP A 22 -13.98 -2.89 -11.46
C ASP A 22 -13.05 -1.83 -10.84
N PRO A 23 -11.99 -1.41 -11.56
CA PRO A 23 -11.07 -0.36 -11.11
C PRO A 23 -11.74 1.01 -10.92
N LEU A 24 -12.91 1.22 -11.53
CA LEU A 24 -13.69 2.45 -11.43
C LEU A 24 -14.72 2.40 -10.31
N SER A 25 -14.88 1.26 -9.64
CA SER A 25 -15.76 1.14 -8.48
C SER A 25 -15.34 2.11 -7.39
N GLU A 26 -16.34 2.60 -6.65
CA GLU A 26 -16.11 3.50 -5.52
C GLU A 26 -15.17 2.86 -4.49
N ASN A 27 -15.29 1.55 -4.27
CA ASN A 27 -14.41 0.81 -3.36
C ASN A 27 -12.95 0.84 -3.82
N ALA A 28 -12.66 0.55 -5.10
CA ALA A 28 -11.30 0.59 -5.64
C ALA A 28 -10.71 2.00 -5.59
N ARG A 29 -11.51 3.02 -5.90
CA ARG A 29 -11.09 4.43 -5.84
C ARG A 29 -10.79 4.88 -4.41
N ASN A 30 -11.65 4.53 -3.46
CA ASN A 30 -11.46 4.83 -2.04
C ASN A 30 -10.21 4.12 -1.50
N ALA A 31 -10.05 2.82 -1.80
CA ALA A 31 -8.87 2.06 -1.39
C ALA A 31 -7.57 2.65 -1.96
N LYS A 32 -7.58 3.08 -3.23
CA LYS A 32 -6.43 3.76 -3.84
C LYS A 32 -6.12 5.09 -3.16
N ARG A 33 -7.13 5.93 -2.91
CA ARG A 33 -6.96 7.22 -2.22
C ARG A 33 -6.37 7.02 -0.83
N ASP A 34 -6.90 6.06 -0.08
CA ASP A 34 -6.45 5.78 1.28
C ASP A 34 -5.02 5.19 1.28
N PHE A 35 -4.67 4.36 0.30
CA PHE A 35 -3.31 3.86 0.10
C PHE A 35 -2.33 5.01 -0.19
N ASP A 36 -2.67 5.88 -1.15
CA ASP A 36 -1.81 7.01 -1.54
C ASP A 36 -1.64 7.99 -0.37
N ALA A 37 -2.70 8.25 0.40
CA ALA A 37 -2.63 9.11 1.59
C ALA A 37 -1.71 8.54 2.68
N LEU A 38 -1.85 7.24 3.00
CA LEU A 38 -1.03 6.57 3.99
C LEU A 38 0.45 6.48 3.56
N MET A 39 0.68 6.17 2.27
CA MET A 39 2.02 6.15 1.68
C MET A 39 2.70 7.54 1.77
N ASN A 40 1.99 8.62 1.40
CA ASN A 40 2.50 9.98 1.50
C ASN A 40 2.86 10.35 2.96
N SER A 41 1.97 10.04 3.90
CA SER A 41 2.22 10.29 5.32
C SER A 41 3.46 9.53 5.82
N LEU A 42 3.63 8.27 5.43
CA LEU A 42 4.79 7.46 5.80
C LEU A 42 6.08 7.97 5.18
N HIS A 43 6.04 8.38 3.92
CA HIS A 43 7.20 8.94 3.23
C HIS A 43 7.67 10.22 3.93
N SER A 44 6.76 11.18 4.15
CA SER A 44 7.08 12.43 4.83
C SER A 44 7.58 12.23 6.27
N ALA A 45 7.03 11.25 7.00
CA ALA A 45 7.38 11.03 8.40
C ALA A 45 8.68 10.23 8.60
N ARG A 46 9.05 9.34 7.67
CA ARG A 46 10.08 8.33 7.91
C ARG A 46 11.10 8.16 6.80
N ALA A 47 10.87 8.74 5.62
CA ALA A 47 11.71 8.55 4.44
C ALA A 47 11.79 9.82 3.58
N ALA A 48 11.69 11.01 4.19
CA ALA A 48 11.67 12.28 3.46
C ALA A 48 12.95 12.53 2.64
N GLU A 49 14.06 11.89 3.02
CA GLU A 49 15.35 11.95 2.31
C GLU A 49 15.46 10.94 1.16
N VAL A 50 14.52 10.00 1.04
CA VAL A 50 14.48 9.00 -0.05
C VAL A 50 13.61 9.53 -1.17
N ASP A 51 13.96 9.25 -2.42
CA ASP A 51 13.08 9.57 -3.54
C ASP A 51 11.71 8.88 -3.37
N PHE A 52 10.65 9.62 -3.66
CA PHE A 52 9.28 9.14 -3.44
C PHE A 52 8.96 7.91 -4.31
N LEU A 53 9.49 7.85 -5.54
CA LEU A 53 9.25 6.73 -6.44
C LEU A 53 9.97 5.47 -5.96
N GLU A 54 11.23 5.60 -5.50
CA GLU A 54 11.97 4.51 -4.88
C GLU A 54 11.26 3.97 -3.62
N PHE A 55 10.83 4.89 -2.74
CA PHE A 55 10.06 4.53 -1.56
C PHE A 55 8.77 3.78 -1.91
N ARG A 56 8.04 4.27 -2.92
CA ARG A 56 6.81 3.64 -3.41
C ARG A 56 7.07 2.22 -3.93
N TYR A 57 8.13 1.99 -4.69
CA TYR A 57 8.45 0.66 -5.19
C TYR A 57 8.74 -0.33 -4.07
N GLU A 58 9.54 0.08 -3.08
CA GLU A 58 9.83 -0.78 -1.91
C GLU A 58 8.56 -1.04 -1.09
N LEU A 59 7.71 -0.03 -0.91
CA LEU A 59 6.45 -0.20 -0.19
C LEU A 59 5.51 -1.18 -0.88
N ILE A 60 5.38 -1.10 -2.20
CA ILE A 60 4.60 -2.06 -3.01
C ILE A 60 5.21 -3.46 -2.91
N ARG A 61 6.55 -3.58 -2.92
CA ARG A 61 7.24 -4.86 -2.74
C ARG A 61 6.89 -5.49 -1.39
N LEU A 62 6.92 -4.69 -0.31
CA LEU A 62 6.52 -5.12 1.03
C LEU A 62 5.06 -5.57 1.09
N CYS A 63 4.15 -4.83 0.44
CA CYS A 63 2.74 -5.21 0.36
C CYS A 63 2.56 -6.56 -0.33
N ARG A 64 3.21 -6.76 -1.49
CA ARG A 64 3.15 -8.03 -2.24
C ARG A 64 3.74 -9.19 -1.44
N ASP A 65 4.87 -8.97 -0.76
CA ASP A 65 5.48 -9.99 0.07
C ASP A 65 4.60 -10.35 1.28
N TYR A 66 3.91 -9.37 1.86
CA TYR A 66 2.93 -9.60 2.92
C TYR A 66 1.74 -10.45 2.42
N LEU A 67 1.12 -10.08 1.29
CA LEU A 67 -0.01 -10.81 0.70
C LEU A 67 0.38 -12.24 0.31
N ARG A 68 1.60 -12.45 -0.20
CA ARG A 68 2.09 -13.79 -0.54
C ARG A 68 2.23 -14.68 0.71
N ARG A 69 2.65 -14.10 1.83
CA ARG A 69 2.81 -14.83 3.10
C ARG A 69 1.49 -15.01 3.86
N ASN A 70 0.50 -14.17 3.56
CA ASN A 70 -0.82 -14.18 4.17
C ASN A 70 -1.89 -14.21 3.07
N PRO A 71 -2.00 -15.33 2.31
CA PRO A 71 -3.07 -15.46 1.32
C PRO A 71 -4.40 -15.37 2.07
N HIS A 72 -5.15 -14.30 1.84
CA HIS A 72 -6.52 -14.22 2.31
C HIS A 72 -7.30 -15.33 1.60
N SER A 73 -7.75 -16.32 2.38
CA SER A 73 -8.54 -17.46 1.92
C SER A 73 -9.98 -17.07 1.62
#